data_AF-A0A2G3K016-F1
#
_entry.id   AF-A0A2G3K016-F1
#
_cell.length_a   1.000
_cell.length_b   1.000
_cell.length_c   1.000
_cell.angle_alpha   90.00
_cell.angle_beta   90.00
_cell.angle_gamma   90.00
#
_symmetry.space_group_name_H-M   'P 1'
#
loop_
_entity.id
_entity.type
_entity.pdbx_description
1 polymer ?
#
loop_
_entity_poly.entity_id
_entity_poly.type
_entity_poly.pdbx_seq_one_letter_code
_entity_poly.pdbx_strand_id
1 'polypeptide(L)' 'MNRLDKDTLRQAAQGCWPAILTALGLPAATFTSKRNRPCPCCGGTDRFQWIDKDAGRFVCRALEGQGGDGFALV' A
#
# COMPACT_ATOMS: atom_id res chain seq x y z
N MET A 1 -19.08 -20.98 -10.08
CA MET A 1 -17.82 -20.52 -9.47
C MET A 1 -17.87 -19.00 -9.36
N ASN A 2 -17.96 -18.44 -8.16
CA ASN A 2 -18.01 -16.98 -7.94
C ASN A 2 -16.71 -16.33 -8.41
N ARG A 3 -16.77 -15.59 -9.52
CA ARG A 3 -15.70 -14.68 -9.91
C ARG A 3 -15.76 -13.49 -8.95
N LEU A 4 -14.76 -13.36 -8.09
CA LEU A 4 -14.62 -12.17 -7.26
C LEU A 4 -14.31 -10.99 -8.17
N ASP A 5 -15.21 -10.01 -8.14
CA ASP A 5 -15.06 -8.76 -8.87
C ASP A 5 -13.98 -7.89 -8.18
N LYS A 6 -13.11 -7.25 -8.99
CA LYS A 6 -12.00 -6.45 -8.48
C LYS A 6 -12.47 -5.23 -7.70
N ASP A 7 -13.57 -4.61 -8.10
CA ASP A 7 -14.11 -3.43 -7.41
C ASP A 7 -14.77 -3.83 -6.10
N THR A 8 -15.44 -4.99 -6.06
CA THR A 8 -15.94 -5.57 -4.81
C THR A 8 -14.80 -5.83 -3.81
N LEU A 9 -13.68 -6.39 -4.27
CA LEU A 9 -12.51 -6.59 -3.42
C LEU A 9 -11.87 -5.28 -2.98
N ARG A 10 -11.83 -4.25 -3.85
CA ARG A 10 -11.36 -2.91 -3.48
C ARG A 10 -12.21 -2.29 -2.39
N GLN A 11 -13.54 -2.39 -2.50
CA GLN A 11 -14.45 -1.89 -1.48
C GLN A 11 -14.27 -2.65 -0.15
N ALA A 12 -14.16 -3.99 -0.20
CA ALA A 12 -13.96 -4.80 0.99
C ALA A 12 -12.63 -4.52 1.72
N ALA A 13 -11.59 -4.12 0.98
CA ALA A 13 -10.27 -3.82 1.54
C ALA A 13 -10.13 -2.36 2.04
N GLN A 14 -11.10 -1.48 1.75
CA GLN A 14 -11.03 -0.08 2.17
C GLN A 14 -10.93 0.04 3.70
N GLY A 15 -10.01 0.87 4.17
CA GLY A 15 -9.72 1.08 5.59
C GLY A 15 -8.96 -0.08 6.26
N CYS A 16 -8.81 -1.23 5.60
CA CYS A 16 -8.16 -2.41 6.17
C CYS A 16 -6.71 -2.59 5.71
N TRP A 17 -6.19 -1.72 4.85
CA TRP A 17 -4.87 -1.88 4.24
C TRP A 17 -3.69 -2.00 5.20
N PRO A 18 -3.58 -1.21 6.29
CA PRO A 18 -2.51 -1.41 7.26
C PRO A 18 -2.52 -2.82 7.85
N ALA A 19 -3.70 -3.38 8.14
CA ALA A 19 -3.83 -4.74 8.68
C ALA A 19 -3.49 -5.81 7.64
N ILE A 20 -4.02 -5.68 6.41
CA ILE A 20 -3.76 -6.61 5.30
C ILE A 20 -2.26 -6.66 5.00
N LEU A 21 -1.62 -5.51 4.81
CA LEU A 21 -0.20 -5.43 4.46
C LEU A 21 0.71 -5.87 5.61
N THR A 22 0.31 -5.62 6.87
CA THR A 22 1.04 -6.16 8.03
C THR A 22 0.97 -7.69 8.05
N ALA A 23 -0.19 -8.27 7.76
CA ALA A 23 -0.34 -9.73 7.67
C ALA A 23 0.49 -10.35 6.53
N LEU A 24 0.74 -9.58 5.46
CA LEU A 24 1.62 -9.94 4.35
C LEU A 24 3.11 -9.72 4.65
N GLY A 25 3.45 -9.20 5.84
CA GLY A 25 4.84 -9.06 6.30
C GLY A 25 5.43 -7.66 6.18
N LEU A 26 4.67 -6.65 5.74
CA LEU A 26 5.15 -5.26 5.81
C LEU A 26 5.18 -4.81 7.28
N PRO A 27 6.24 -4.12 7.75
CA PRO A 27 6.30 -3.63 9.11
C PRO A 27 5.15 -2.66 9.39
N ALA A 28 4.42 -2.82 10.50
CA ALA A 28 3.33 -1.90 10.87
C ALA A 28 3.79 -0.43 10.96
N ALA A 29 5.06 -0.20 11.31
CA ALA A 29 5.67 1.13 11.32
C ALA A 29 5.64 1.83 9.95
N THR A 30 5.53 1.07 8.85
CA THR A 30 5.38 1.61 7.48
C THR A 30 4.15 2.52 7.37
N PHE A 31 3.11 2.27 8.17
CA PHE A 31 1.81 2.94 8.06
C PHE A 31 1.57 4.04 9.09
N THR A 32 2.47 4.20 10.08
CA THR A 32 2.27 5.10 11.22
C THR A 32 2.84 6.51 11.03
N SER A 33 3.66 6.73 10.01
CA SER A 33 4.37 8.00 9.81
C SER A 33 4.22 8.52 8.39
N LYS A 34 3.98 9.83 8.24
CA LYS A 34 4.05 10.54 6.97
C LYS A 34 5.49 10.78 6.48
N ARG A 35 6.50 10.24 7.15
CA ARG A 35 7.91 10.42 6.75
C ARG A 35 8.28 9.47 5.63
N ASN A 36 9.25 9.90 4.83
CA ASN A 36 9.89 9.10 3.82
C ASN A 36 10.58 7.88 4.44
N ARG A 37 10.42 6.70 3.81
CA ARG A 37 10.95 5.42 4.28
C ARG A 37 11.47 4.57 3.11
N PRO A 38 12.12 3.42 3.40
CA PRO A 38 12.45 2.45 2.39
C PRO A 38 11.20 1.93 1.67
N CYS A 39 11.29 1.76 0.35
CA CYS A 39 10.19 1.28 -0.46
C CYS A 39 10.20 -0.25 -0.54
N PRO A 40 9.12 -0.94 -0.16
CA PRO A 40 9.04 -2.39 -0.27
C PRO A 40 9.04 -2.89 -1.71
N CYS A 41 8.60 -2.08 -2.69
CA CYS A 41 8.51 -2.49 -4.09
C CYS A 41 9.82 -2.32 -4.87
N CYS A 42 10.51 -1.18 -4.69
CA CYS A 42 11.71 -0.85 -5.47
C CYS A 42 13.03 -0.97 -4.69
N GLY A 43 12.98 -1.21 -3.37
CA GLY A 43 14.17 -1.34 -2.53
C GLY A 43 14.91 -0.03 -2.23
N GLY A 44 14.41 1.13 -2.67
CA GLY A 44 14.98 2.43 -2.30
C GLY A 44 14.90 2.69 -0.79
N THR A 45 15.68 3.62 -0.26
CA THR A 45 15.83 3.84 1.20
C THR A 45 15.01 5.01 1.77
N ASP A 46 14.56 5.95 0.94
CA ASP A 46 13.93 7.21 1.37
C ASP A 46 12.78 7.68 0.45
N ARG A 47 12.25 6.79 -0.38
CA ARG A 47 11.38 7.20 -1.52
C ARG A 47 9.92 6.89 -1.31
N PHE A 48 9.60 6.06 -0.33
CA PHE A 48 8.25 5.62 -0.03
C PHE A 48 7.60 6.53 1.03
N GLN A 49 6.38 6.95 0.78
CA GLN A 49 5.55 7.67 1.73
C GLN A 49 4.16 7.06 1.78
N TRP A 50 3.71 6.70 2.97
CA TRP A 50 2.33 6.31 3.22
C TRP A 50 1.47 7.57 3.36
N ILE A 51 0.48 7.72 2.47
CA ILE A 51 -0.37 8.93 2.38
C ILE A 51 -1.86 8.63 2.55
N ASP A 52 -2.15 7.44 3.08
CA ASP A 52 -3.42 6.73 3.01
C ASP A 52 -4.70 7.57 3.13
N LYS A 53 -5.68 7.16 2.34
CA LYS A 53 -7.03 7.71 2.22
C LYS A 53 -8.01 6.55 2.08
N ASP A 54 -7.93 5.61 3.02
CA ASP A 54 -8.66 4.34 3.09
C ASP A 54 -8.39 3.34 1.94
N ALA A 55 -7.68 3.73 0.89
CA ALA A 55 -7.34 2.86 -0.25
C ALA A 55 -5.95 2.22 -0.15
N GLY A 56 -5.22 2.43 0.95
CA GLY A 56 -3.85 1.96 1.08
C GLY A 56 -2.88 2.75 0.20
N ARG A 57 -3.17 4.04 0.03
CA ARG A 57 -2.48 4.87 -0.96
C ARG A 57 -1.07 5.22 -0.48
N PHE A 58 -0.12 5.07 -1.40
CA PHE A 58 1.27 5.41 -1.16
C PHE A 58 1.88 6.13 -2.35
N VAL A 59 2.99 6.81 -2.09
CA VAL A 59 3.82 7.47 -3.10
C VAL A 59 5.18 6.80 -3.10
N CYS A 60 5.72 6.52 -4.28
CA CYS A 60 7.13 6.18 -4.44
C CYS A 60 7.71 6.87 -5.67
N ARG A 61 8.66 7.78 -5.45
CA ARG A 61 9.28 8.62 -6.50
C ARG A 61 10.05 7.82 -7.58
N ALA A 62 10.30 6.54 -7.35
CA ALA A 62 11.05 5.68 -8.27
C ALA A 62 10.16 4.67 -9.02
N LEU A 63 8.89 4.53 -8.66
CA LEU A 63 7.95 3.68 -9.41
C LEU A 63 7.37 4.45 -10.59
N GLU A 64 7.08 3.72 -11.67
CA GLU A 64 6.28 4.25 -12.77
C GLU A 64 4.87 4.61 -12.26
N GLY A 65 4.37 5.81 -12.59
CA GLY A 65 3.15 6.35 -11.99
C GLY A 65 3.31 6.92 -10.57
N GLN A 66 4.52 6.89 -10.01
CA GLN A 66 4.92 7.51 -8.74
C GLN A 66 4.14 7.06 -7.49
N GLY A 67 3.47 5.90 -7.52
CA GLY A 67 2.70 5.41 -6.39
C GLY A 67 1.61 4.42 -6.78
N GLY A 68 0.76 4.09 -5.83
CA GLY A 68 -0.32 3.12 -6.02
C GLY A 68 -1.27 3.05 -4.83
N ASP A 69 -2.18 2.08 -4.89
CA ASP A 69 -3.06 1.70 -3.79
C ASP A 69 -2.50 0.46 -3.07
N GLY A 70 -3.24 -0.05 -2.09
CA GLY A 70 -2.79 -1.21 -1.36
C GLY A 70 -2.65 -2.48 -2.21
N PHE A 71 -3.37 -2.62 -3.33
CA PHE A 71 -3.21 -3.76 -4.24
C PHE A 71 -1.88 -3.71 -5.00
N ALA A 72 -1.32 -2.52 -5.23
CA ALA A 72 0.00 -2.39 -5.84
C ALA A 72 1.15 -2.81 -4.90
N LEU A 73 0.85 -3.11 -3.63
CA LEU A 73 1.79 -3.59 -2.61
C LEU A 73 1.67 -5.10 -2.33
N VAL A 74 0.78 -5.82 -3.04
CA VAL A 74 0.52 -7.26 -2.91
C VAL A 74 0.89 -7.96 -4.21
#